data_AF-A0A3A0G0J0-F1
#
_entry.id   AF-A0A3A0G0J0-F1
#
_cell.length_a   1.000
_cell.length_b   1.000
_cell.length_c   1.000
_cell.angle_alpha   90.00
_cell.angle_beta   90.00
_cell.angle_gamma   90.00
#
_symmetry.space_group_name_H-M   'P 1'
#
loop_
_entity.id
_entity.type
_entity.pdbx_description
1 polymer ?
#
loop_
_entity_poly.entity_id
_entity_poly.type
_entity_poly.pdbx_seq_one_letter_code
_entity_poly.pdbx_strand_id
1 'polypeptide(L)'
;MRRDFELRSKRTFLLLVLAGAVGVAGALGGTWLVADHPFSHHASWSVAAFSTLWAGLLVVSLALGLLRVRTQSFPLARAALLGLIGLGIAGAFGTACPDPHFLVWWTSTRFRDQLATTAGLHGSALCLGVVATFLFAAMAAVLASGTEGTTAFASILPAVMLLLLLSPAIALQSVGLPLRVGVFWLVGTAVGSLFGVTAGMHVRKAIHG
;
A
#
# COMPACT_ATOMS: atom_id res chain seq x y z
N MET A 1 33.30 20.67 5.29
CA MET A 1 32.50 20.05 4.19
C MET A 1 32.12 18.59 4.46
N ARG A 2 33.03 17.59 4.44
CA ARG A 2 32.65 16.16 4.71
C ARG A 2 32.03 15.94 6.10
N ARG A 3 32.61 16.55 7.13
CA ARG A 3 32.14 16.45 8.53
C ARG A 3 30.74 17.07 8.74
N ASP A 4 30.41 18.12 7.99
CA ASP A 4 29.09 18.78 8.05
C ASP A 4 27.99 17.95 7.39
N PHE A 5 28.33 17.20 6.34
CA PHE A 5 27.42 16.24 5.70
C PHE A 5 27.08 15.07 6.63
N GLU A 6 28.06 14.53 7.36
CA GLU A 6 27.84 13.46 8.33
C GLU A 6 26.95 13.89 9.50
N LEU A 7 27.14 15.11 10.03
CA LEU A 7 26.33 15.64 11.13
C LEU A 7 24.87 15.90 10.69
N ARG A 8 24.66 16.43 9.47
CA ARG A 8 23.30 16.61 8.92
C ARG A 8 22.61 15.27 8.65
N SER A 9 23.36 14.27 8.17
CA SER A 9 22.84 12.91 7.95
C SER A 9 22.39 12.26 9.26
N LYS A 10 23.23 12.27 10.30
CA LYS A 10 22.89 11.72 11.62
C LYS A 10 21.67 12.39 12.26
N ARG A 11 21.59 13.72 12.20
CA ARG A 11 20.44 14.46 12.76
C ARG A 11 19.15 14.16 11.99
N THR A 12 19.21 14.08 10.67
CA THR A 12 18.05 13.75 9.84
C THR A 12 17.57 12.32 10.12
N PHE A 13 18.50 11.37 10.23
CA PHE A 13 18.20 10.00 10.62
C PHE A 13 17.52 9.94 12.00
N LEU A 14 18.06 10.64 13.01
CA LEU A 14 17.46 10.71 14.34
C LEU A 14 16.05 11.30 14.33
N LEU A 15 15.82 12.37 13.57
CA LEU A 15 14.51 12.98 13.44
C LEU A 15 13.51 12.05 12.75
N LEU A 16 13.95 11.28 11.75
CA LEU A 16 13.13 10.24 11.10
C LEU A 16 12.77 9.12 12.07
N VAL A 17 13.73 8.65 12.87
CA VAL A 17 13.49 7.61 13.89
C VAL A 17 12.52 8.11 14.95
N LEU A 18 12.69 9.35 15.45
CA LEU A 18 11.79 9.95 16.43
C LEU A 18 10.38 10.16 15.87
N ALA A 19 10.25 10.67 14.64
CA ALA A 19 8.96 10.79 13.97
C ALA A 19 8.29 9.42 13.80
N GLY A 20 9.06 8.39 13.44
CA GLY A 20 8.61 7.00 13.39
C GLY A 20 8.09 6.49 14.73
N ALA A 21 8.85 6.71 15.81
CA ALA A 21 8.47 6.30 17.16
C ALA A 21 7.20 7.01 17.65
N VAL A 22 7.08 8.32 17.40
CA VAL A 22 5.87 9.10 17.73
C VAL A 22 4.67 8.62 16.93
N GLY A 23 4.84 8.32 15.63
CA GLY A 23 3.77 7.79 14.81
C GLY A 23 3.32 6.39 15.24
N VAL A 24 4.26 5.52 15.63
CA VAL A 24 3.96 4.20 16.22
C VAL A 24 3.19 4.34 17.53
N ALA A 25 3.65 5.20 18.44
CA ALA A 25 2.97 5.45 19.70
C ALA A 25 1.56 6.03 19.50
N GLY A 26 1.41 6.99 18.58
CA GLY A 26 0.13 7.58 18.22
C GLY A 26 -0.83 6.57 17.60
N ALA A 27 -0.35 5.68 16.73
CA ALA A 27 -1.16 4.62 16.13
C ALA A 27 -1.57 3.56 17.14
N LEU A 28 -0.68 3.16 18.04
CA LEU A 28 -1.00 2.27 19.16
C LEU A 28 -2.08 2.89 20.05
N GLY A 29 -1.90 4.17 20.44
CA GLY A 29 -2.89 4.90 21.24
C GLY A 29 -4.24 5.03 20.53
N GLY A 30 -4.25 5.42 19.25
CA GLY A 30 -5.48 5.52 18.46
C GLY A 30 -6.17 4.16 18.26
N THR A 31 -5.40 3.10 18.01
CA THR A 31 -5.94 1.74 17.91
C THR A 31 -6.55 1.32 19.24
N TRP A 32 -5.89 1.61 20.36
CA TRP A 32 -6.40 1.26 21.69
C TRP A 32 -7.69 2.01 22.04
N LEU A 33 -7.82 3.28 21.62
CA LEU A 33 -9.03 4.08 21.79
C LEU A 33 -10.21 3.62 20.92
N VAL A 34 -9.95 2.96 19.80
CA VAL A 34 -10.98 2.57 18.80
C VAL A 34 -11.23 1.05 18.78
N ALA A 35 -10.35 0.26 19.40
CA ALA A 35 -10.37 -1.21 19.31
C ALA A 35 -11.67 -1.85 19.81
N ASP A 36 -12.39 -1.19 20.72
CA ASP A 36 -13.60 -1.75 21.33
C ASP A 36 -14.81 -1.88 20.38
N HIS A 37 -14.81 -1.25 19.19
CA HIS A 37 -16.08 -1.11 18.44
C HIS A 37 -16.15 -1.48 16.95
N PRO A 38 -15.04 -1.74 16.20
CA PRO A 38 -15.15 -2.43 14.90
C PRO A 38 -14.27 -3.69 14.73
N PHE A 39 -13.41 -4.05 15.69
CA PHE A 39 -12.45 -5.16 15.53
C PHE A 39 -12.74 -6.39 16.41
N SER A 40 -13.94 -6.51 16.97
CA SER A 40 -14.34 -7.62 17.85
C SER A 40 -14.14 -9.02 17.24
N HIS A 41 -13.98 -9.12 15.92
CA HIS A 41 -13.74 -10.38 15.20
C HIS A 41 -12.27 -10.77 15.04
N HIS A 42 -11.32 -9.87 15.34
CA HIS A 42 -9.88 -10.15 15.29
C HIS A 42 -9.28 -10.17 16.70
N ALA A 43 -8.30 -11.05 16.92
CA ALA A 43 -7.57 -11.04 18.17
C ALA A 43 -6.89 -9.66 18.35
N SER A 44 -7.10 -9.01 19.49
CA SER A 44 -6.65 -7.63 19.75
C SER A 44 -5.16 -7.41 19.48
N TRP A 45 -4.34 -8.44 19.69
CA TRP A 45 -2.91 -8.40 19.41
C TRP A 45 -2.57 -8.28 17.92
N SER A 46 -3.33 -8.91 17.00
CA SER A 46 -3.02 -8.87 15.56
C SER A 46 -3.35 -7.51 14.98
N VAL A 47 -4.46 -6.92 15.42
CA VAL A 47 -4.84 -5.54 15.08
C VAL A 47 -3.76 -4.57 15.55
N ALA A 48 -3.32 -4.67 16.81
CA ALA A 48 -2.26 -3.81 17.33
C ALA A 48 -0.94 -3.95 16.55
N ALA A 49 -0.53 -5.18 16.23
CA ALA A 49 0.70 -5.44 15.49
C ALA A 49 0.66 -4.87 14.06
N PHE A 50 -0.41 -5.16 13.31
CA PHE A 50 -0.54 -4.71 11.92
C PHE A 50 -0.77 -3.20 11.83
N SER A 51 -1.57 -2.59 12.72
CA SER A 51 -1.74 -1.14 12.78
C SER A 51 -0.43 -0.42 13.09
N THR A 52 0.40 -0.99 13.98
CA THR A 52 1.73 -0.44 14.30
C THR A 52 2.67 -0.49 13.10
N LEU A 53 2.74 -1.65 12.43
CA LEU A 53 3.55 -1.83 11.23
C LEU A 53 3.11 -0.84 10.13
N TRP A 54 1.80 -0.72 9.93
CA TRP A 54 1.21 0.15 8.91
C TRP A 54 1.47 1.63 9.20
N ALA A 55 1.33 2.06 10.46
CA ALA A 55 1.67 3.42 10.87
C ALA A 55 3.14 3.75 10.64
N GLY A 56 4.06 2.83 10.95
CA GLY A 56 5.48 3.00 10.65
C GLY A 56 5.73 3.20 9.15
N LEU A 57 5.14 2.36 8.30
CA LEU A 57 5.25 2.46 6.84
C LEU A 57 4.66 3.78 6.30
N LEU A 58 3.54 4.24 6.86
CA LEU A 58 2.90 5.50 6.51
C LEU A 58 3.78 6.70 6.88
N VAL A 59 4.35 6.73 8.08
CA VAL A 59 5.25 7.80 8.52
C VAL A 59 6.48 7.87 7.62
N VAL A 60 7.10 6.73 7.32
CA VAL A 60 8.27 6.68 6.43
C VAL A 60 7.89 7.15 5.03
N SER A 61 6.75 6.69 4.48
CA SER A 61 6.27 7.10 3.17
C SER A 61 5.95 8.60 3.09
N LEU A 62 5.30 9.15 4.12
CA LEU A 62 5.02 10.58 4.21
C LEU A 62 6.30 11.40 4.33
N ALA A 63 7.27 10.98 5.15
CA ALA A 63 8.55 11.65 5.25
C ALA A 63 9.28 11.66 3.90
N LEU A 64 9.31 10.52 3.20
CA LEU A 64 9.88 10.42 1.85
C LEU A 64 9.15 11.31 0.83
N GLY A 65 7.82 11.37 0.88
CA GLY A 65 7.01 12.23 0.04
C GLY A 65 7.27 13.73 0.29
N LEU A 66 7.36 14.13 1.56
CA LEU A 66 7.62 15.52 1.97
C LEU A 66 9.04 15.99 1.63
N LEU A 67 10.04 15.08 1.61
CA LEU A 67 11.39 15.41 1.17
C LEU A 67 11.40 15.99 -0.26
N ARG A 68 10.48 15.57 -1.14
CA ARG A 68 10.33 16.09 -2.50
C ARG A 68 10.07 17.61 -2.56
N VAL A 69 9.48 18.19 -1.52
CA VAL A 69 9.17 19.64 -1.50
C VAL A 69 10.45 20.48 -1.46
N ARG A 70 11.56 19.94 -0.93
CA ARG A 70 12.80 20.69 -0.68
C ARG A 70 14.01 20.22 -1.47
N THR A 71 13.97 19.05 -2.10
CA THR A 71 15.10 18.49 -2.87
C THR A 71 14.71 18.13 -4.29
N GLN A 72 15.71 18.12 -5.19
CA GLN A 72 15.55 17.61 -6.56
C GLN A 72 14.97 16.19 -6.51
N SER A 73 14.08 15.86 -7.45
CA SER A 73 13.24 14.65 -7.40
C SER A 73 14.05 13.35 -7.30
N PHE A 74 14.03 12.72 -6.14
CA PHE A 74 14.56 11.36 -5.96
C PHE A 74 13.49 10.29 -6.30
N PRO A 75 13.86 9.18 -6.97
CA PRO A 75 12.92 8.12 -7.36
C PRO A 75 12.09 7.57 -6.20
N LEU A 76 12.69 7.45 -5.01
CA LEU A 76 12.04 6.93 -3.82
C LEU A 76 10.91 7.84 -3.31
N ALA A 77 11.08 9.17 -3.40
CA ALA A 77 10.04 10.12 -3.01
C ALA A 77 8.82 10.05 -3.94
N ARG A 78 9.05 9.80 -5.25
CA ARG A 78 7.97 9.58 -6.22
C ARG A 78 7.26 8.25 -5.97
N ALA A 79 8.01 7.19 -5.68
CA ALA A 79 7.45 5.89 -5.31
C ALA A 79 6.60 5.99 -4.04
N ALA A 80 7.08 6.72 -3.02
CA ALA A 80 6.33 7.01 -1.80
C ALA A 80 5.03 7.75 -2.09
N LEU A 81 5.07 8.81 -2.90
CA LEU A 81 3.87 9.57 -3.27
C LEU A 81 2.86 8.71 -4.04
N LEU A 82 3.32 7.91 -4.99
CA LEU A 82 2.47 6.96 -5.74
C LEU A 82 1.85 5.91 -4.82
N GLY A 83 2.65 5.35 -3.92
CA GLY A 83 2.17 4.41 -2.91
C GLY A 83 1.09 5.03 -2.02
N LEU A 84 1.30 6.27 -1.55
CA LEU A 84 0.33 7.00 -0.73
C LEU A 84 -0.96 7.32 -1.49
N ILE A 85 -0.88 7.77 -2.75
CA ILE A 85 -2.06 8.00 -3.59
C ILE A 85 -2.81 6.68 -3.82
N GLY A 86 -2.10 5.61 -4.19
CA GLY A 86 -2.69 4.29 -4.40
C GLY A 86 -3.34 3.73 -3.14
N LEU A 87 -2.72 3.95 -1.98
CA LEU A 87 -3.29 3.58 -0.68
C LEU A 87 -4.53 4.42 -0.35
N GLY A 88 -4.52 5.72 -0.65
CA GLY A 88 -5.70 6.59 -0.48
C GLY A 88 -6.87 6.15 -1.35
N ILE A 89 -6.60 5.76 -2.60
CA ILE A 89 -7.61 5.18 -3.50
C ILE A 89 -8.12 3.86 -2.93
N ALA A 90 -7.22 2.95 -2.54
CA ALA A 90 -7.60 1.68 -1.93
C ALA A 90 -8.46 1.88 -0.67
N GLY A 91 -8.13 2.87 0.16
CA GLY A 91 -8.91 3.26 1.33
C GLY A 91 -10.30 3.76 0.96
N ALA A 92 -10.41 4.63 -0.05
CA ALA A 92 -11.71 5.11 -0.53
C ALA A 92 -12.59 3.97 -1.07
N PHE A 93 -12.01 3.04 -1.83
CA PHE A 93 -12.71 1.82 -2.28
C PHE A 93 -13.09 0.92 -1.11
N GLY A 94 -12.23 0.79 -0.10
CA GLY A 94 -12.50 0.05 1.12
C GLY A 94 -13.67 0.65 1.91
N THR A 95 -13.76 1.98 2.02
CA THR A 95 -14.88 2.66 2.69
C THR A 95 -16.19 2.59 1.91
N ALA A 96 -16.11 2.46 0.58
CA ALA A 96 -17.27 2.27 -0.27
C ALA A 96 -17.70 0.79 -0.36
N CYS A 97 -16.88 -0.14 0.15
CA CYS A 97 -17.17 -1.56 0.16
C CYS A 97 -18.32 -1.85 1.14
N PRO A 98 -19.38 -2.57 0.72
CA PRO A 98 -20.52 -2.86 1.59
C PRO A 98 -20.18 -3.86 2.71
N ASP A 99 -19.07 -4.60 2.60
CA ASP A 99 -18.57 -5.52 3.63
C ASP A 99 -17.19 -5.05 4.13
N PRO A 100 -16.91 -5.08 5.45
CA PRO A 100 -15.60 -4.77 6.00
C PRO A 100 -14.51 -5.78 5.56
N HIS A 101 -14.88 -7.00 5.17
CA HIS A 101 -13.97 -8.01 4.64
C HIS A 101 -13.96 -7.99 3.11
N PHE A 102 -12.95 -7.36 2.53
CA PHE A 102 -12.86 -7.13 1.09
C PHE A 102 -12.85 -8.43 0.27
N LEU A 103 -12.22 -9.49 0.80
CA LEU A 103 -12.23 -10.82 0.18
C LEU A 103 -13.61 -11.47 0.25
N VAL A 104 -14.35 -11.30 1.35
CA VAL A 104 -15.71 -11.83 1.50
C VAL A 104 -16.63 -11.11 0.50
N TRP A 105 -16.57 -9.78 0.45
CA TRP A 105 -17.30 -9.01 -0.54
C TRP A 105 -16.95 -9.44 -1.98
N TRP A 106 -15.67 -9.58 -2.32
CA TRP A 106 -15.25 -10.05 -3.63
C TRP A 106 -15.89 -11.40 -3.97
N THR A 107 -15.90 -12.33 -3.00
CA THR A 107 -16.55 -13.63 -3.13
C THR A 107 -18.09 -13.57 -3.05
N SER A 108 -18.70 -12.41 -2.87
CA SER A 108 -20.16 -12.23 -3.04
C SER A 108 -20.55 -11.78 -4.45
N THR A 109 -19.56 -11.36 -5.27
CA THR A 109 -19.82 -10.90 -6.63
C THR A 109 -20.05 -12.06 -7.61
N ARG A 110 -20.81 -11.82 -8.69
CA ARG A 110 -21.06 -12.80 -9.77
C ARG A 110 -19.77 -13.35 -10.41
N PHE A 111 -18.67 -12.62 -10.30
CA PHE A 111 -17.36 -13.04 -10.79
C PHE A 111 -16.82 -14.27 -10.04
N ARG A 112 -17.27 -14.50 -8.79
CA ARG A 112 -16.94 -15.70 -8.02
C ARG A 112 -17.45 -16.97 -8.67
N ASP A 113 -18.71 -17.03 -9.11
CA ASP A 113 -19.32 -18.32 -9.46
C ASP A 113 -18.55 -19.03 -10.59
N GLN A 114 -17.93 -18.24 -11.47
CA GLN A 114 -17.06 -18.74 -12.54
C GLN A 114 -15.64 -19.09 -12.06
N LEU A 115 -15.09 -18.33 -11.10
CA LEU A 115 -13.70 -18.49 -10.66
C LEU A 115 -13.53 -19.48 -9.48
N ALA A 116 -14.50 -19.56 -8.58
CA ALA A 116 -14.49 -20.47 -7.44
C ALA A 116 -14.71 -21.92 -7.85
N THR A 117 -15.50 -22.15 -8.91
CA THR A 117 -15.70 -23.48 -9.50
C THR A 117 -14.44 -24.02 -10.19
N THR A 118 -13.55 -23.15 -10.65
CA THR A 118 -12.36 -23.51 -11.44
C THR A 118 -11.04 -23.42 -10.66
N ALA A 119 -10.84 -22.37 -9.86
CA ALA A 119 -9.56 -22.07 -9.21
C ALA A 119 -9.63 -22.00 -7.66
N GLY A 120 -10.84 -22.17 -7.09
CA GLY A 120 -11.07 -22.14 -5.64
C GLY A 120 -10.75 -20.80 -4.97
N LEU A 121 -10.66 -20.82 -3.64
CA LEU A 121 -10.45 -19.61 -2.83
C LEU A 121 -9.07 -18.96 -3.11
N HIS A 122 -8.04 -19.76 -3.38
CA HIS A 122 -6.69 -19.25 -3.67
C HIS A 122 -6.63 -18.48 -4.99
N GLY A 123 -7.24 -19.04 -6.05
CA GLY A 123 -7.34 -18.35 -7.34
C GLY A 123 -8.18 -17.07 -7.25
N SER A 124 -9.25 -17.10 -6.46
CA SER A 124 -10.07 -15.91 -6.18
C SER A 124 -9.28 -14.80 -5.49
N ALA A 125 -8.49 -15.14 -4.45
CA ALA A 125 -7.66 -14.17 -3.74
C ALA A 125 -6.53 -13.60 -4.62
N LEU A 126 -5.91 -14.42 -5.46
CA LEU A 126 -4.93 -13.94 -6.45
C LEU A 126 -5.57 -13.01 -7.47
N CYS A 127 -6.73 -13.37 -8.03
CA CYS A 127 -7.44 -12.55 -8.99
C CYS A 127 -7.90 -11.22 -8.38
N LEU A 128 -8.44 -11.24 -7.16
CA LEU A 128 -8.75 -10.02 -6.40
C LEU A 128 -7.51 -9.15 -6.26
N GLY A 129 -6.40 -9.73 -5.82
CA GLY A 129 -5.11 -9.05 -5.70
C GLY A 129 -4.72 -8.36 -7.01
N VAL A 130 -4.74 -9.09 -8.13
CA VAL A 130 -4.37 -8.54 -9.44
C VAL A 130 -5.31 -7.41 -9.85
N VAL A 131 -6.62 -7.63 -9.83
CA VAL A 131 -7.61 -6.68 -10.36
C VAL A 131 -7.66 -5.41 -9.51
N ALA A 132 -7.79 -5.55 -8.19
CA ALA A 132 -7.92 -4.40 -7.30
C ALA A 132 -6.65 -3.53 -7.35
N THR A 133 -5.47 -4.14 -7.22
CA THR A 133 -4.23 -3.36 -7.16
C THR A 133 -3.80 -2.84 -8.51
N PHE A 134 -4.16 -3.51 -9.62
CA PHE A 134 -4.03 -2.95 -10.95
C PHE A 134 -4.76 -1.61 -11.06
N LEU A 135 -6.03 -1.55 -10.63
CA LEU A 135 -6.82 -0.33 -10.67
C LEU A 135 -6.22 0.77 -9.79
N PHE A 136 -5.88 0.45 -8.54
CA PHE A 136 -5.30 1.42 -7.60
C PHE A 136 -3.97 1.98 -8.11
N ALA A 137 -3.09 1.10 -8.60
CA ALA A 137 -1.80 1.47 -9.14
C ALA A 137 -1.90 2.28 -10.44
N ALA A 138 -2.80 1.90 -11.35
CA ALA A 138 -3.02 2.62 -12.60
C ALA A 138 -3.55 4.03 -12.35
N MET A 139 -4.57 4.16 -11.50
CA MET A 139 -5.13 5.47 -11.14
C MET A 139 -4.08 6.33 -10.42
N ALA A 140 -3.33 5.77 -9.47
CA ALA A 140 -2.26 6.50 -8.80
C ALA A 140 -1.19 6.99 -9.79
N ALA A 141 -0.78 6.15 -10.74
CA ALA A 141 0.20 6.50 -11.77
C ALA A 141 -0.30 7.58 -12.73
N VAL A 142 -1.59 7.58 -13.07
CA VAL A 142 -2.22 8.64 -13.88
C VAL A 142 -2.28 9.97 -13.12
N LEU A 143 -2.65 9.94 -11.85
CA LEU A 143 -2.82 11.14 -11.02
C LEU A 143 -1.50 11.76 -10.56
N ALA A 144 -0.43 10.97 -10.42
CA ALA A 144 0.84 11.49 -9.93
C ALA A 144 1.51 12.43 -10.95
N SER A 145 1.91 13.60 -10.48
CA SER A 145 2.62 14.62 -11.27
C SER A 145 4.14 14.34 -11.36
N GLY A 146 4.73 14.59 -12.54
CA GLY A 146 6.19 14.52 -12.80
C GLY A 146 6.54 13.64 -14.00
N THR A 147 7.20 14.20 -15.01
CA THR A 147 7.54 13.57 -16.30
C THR A 147 9.02 13.25 -16.36
N GLU A 148 9.50 12.20 -15.68
CA GLU A 148 10.90 11.79 -15.86
C GLU A 148 11.05 10.27 -15.90
N GLY A 149 11.72 9.82 -16.97
CA GLY A 149 12.37 8.51 -17.14
C GLY A 149 11.44 7.30 -17.37
N THR A 150 11.48 6.74 -18.58
CA THR A 150 10.91 5.42 -18.93
C THR A 150 11.88 4.29 -18.61
N THR A 151 12.49 4.28 -17.43
CA THR A 151 13.33 3.15 -17.01
C THR A 151 12.45 2.07 -16.36
N ALA A 152 12.79 0.80 -16.54
CA ALA A 152 12.06 -0.30 -15.87
C ALA A 152 12.01 -0.10 -14.34
N PHE A 153 13.05 0.50 -13.77
CA PHE A 153 13.12 0.86 -12.35
C PHE A 153 12.05 1.89 -11.92
N ALA A 154 11.58 2.73 -12.85
CA ALA A 154 10.52 3.70 -12.59
C ALA A 154 9.14 3.05 -12.31
N SER A 155 8.88 1.84 -12.84
CA SER A 155 7.67 1.07 -12.54
C SER A 155 7.80 0.23 -11.27
N ILE A 156 8.97 -0.37 -11.05
CA ILE A 156 9.18 -1.36 -9.98
C ILE A 156 9.11 -0.69 -8.61
N LEU A 157 9.80 0.43 -8.41
CA LEU A 157 9.88 1.05 -7.08
C LEU A 157 8.52 1.51 -6.54
N PRO A 158 7.65 2.18 -7.34
CA PRO A 158 6.29 2.50 -6.89
C PRO A 158 5.42 1.27 -6.66
N ALA A 159 5.53 0.23 -7.50
CA ALA A 159 4.79 -1.02 -7.33
C ALA A 159 5.16 -1.72 -6.00
N VAL A 160 6.46 -1.81 -5.69
CA VAL A 160 6.96 -2.33 -4.41
C VAL A 160 6.47 -1.48 -3.24
N MET A 161 6.52 -0.15 -3.35
CA MET A 161 6.04 0.73 -2.30
C MET A 161 4.54 0.54 -2.02
N LEU A 162 3.72 0.43 -3.07
CA LEU A 162 2.30 0.16 -2.93
C LEU A 162 2.03 -1.22 -2.32
N LEU A 163 2.75 -2.26 -2.76
CA LEU A 163 2.69 -3.60 -2.17
C LEU A 163 3.00 -3.58 -0.67
N LEU A 164 4.08 -2.89 -0.28
CA LEU A 164 4.46 -2.74 1.13
C LEU A 164 3.36 -2.04 1.93
N LEU A 165 2.79 -0.96 1.40
CA LEU A 165 1.72 -0.20 2.06
C LEU A 165 0.39 -0.97 2.17
N LEU A 166 0.09 -1.87 1.22
CA LEU A 166 -1.10 -2.72 1.26
C LEU A 166 -0.91 -4.01 2.07
N SER A 167 0.33 -4.47 2.25
CA SER A 167 0.63 -5.76 2.87
C SER A 167 0.08 -5.93 4.29
N PRO A 168 0.08 -4.93 5.21
CA PRO A 168 -0.50 -5.11 6.54
C PRO A 168 -2.02 -5.28 6.50
N ALA A 169 -2.71 -4.58 5.58
CA ALA A 169 -4.15 -4.73 5.40
C ALA A 169 -4.50 -6.13 4.86
N ILE A 170 -3.72 -6.63 3.90
CA ILE A 170 -3.88 -8.00 3.37
C ILE A 170 -3.64 -9.04 4.47
N ALA A 171 -2.58 -8.85 5.26
CA ALA A 171 -2.25 -9.76 6.35
C ALA A 171 -3.35 -9.78 7.42
N LEU A 172 -3.85 -8.61 7.82
CA LEU A 172 -4.95 -8.48 8.79
C LEU A 172 -6.23 -9.14 8.26
N GLN A 173 -6.60 -8.90 7.00
CA GLN A 173 -7.79 -9.52 6.38
C GLN A 173 -7.63 -11.02 6.13
N SER A 174 -6.40 -11.54 6.13
CA SER A 174 -6.11 -12.97 5.98
C SER A 174 -6.09 -13.72 7.32
N VAL A 175 -6.23 -13.04 8.46
CA VAL A 175 -6.26 -13.69 9.78
C VAL A 175 -7.45 -14.65 9.86
N GLY A 176 -7.18 -15.90 10.22
CA GLY A 176 -8.19 -16.97 10.28
C GLY A 176 -8.39 -17.75 8.98
N LEU A 177 -7.76 -17.33 7.87
CA LEU A 177 -7.75 -18.06 6.61
C LEU A 177 -6.48 -18.92 6.48
N PRO A 178 -6.48 -19.94 5.58
CA PRO A 178 -5.27 -20.67 5.27
C PRO A 178 -4.17 -19.73 4.77
N LEU A 179 -2.93 -19.87 5.27
CA LEU A 179 -1.78 -19.03 4.91
C LEU A 179 -1.61 -18.84 3.39
N ARG A 180 -1.91 -19.89 2.61
CA ARG A 180 -1.86 -19.85 1.15
C ARG A 180 -2.75 -18.76 0.55
N VAL A 181 -3.93 -18.49 1.11
CA VAL A 181 -4.82 -17.42 0.63
C VAL A 181 -4.12 -16.07 0.71
N GLY A 182 -3.49 -15.76 1.85
CA GLY A 182 -2.72 -14.53 2.03
C GLY A 182 -1.52 -14.43 1.08
N VAL A 183 -0.80 -15.54 0.86
CA VAL A 183 0.33 -15.58 -0.10
C VAL A 183 -0.16 -15.33 -1.53
N PHE A 184 -1.21 -16.00 -1.98
CA PHE A 184 -1.78 -15.81 -3.31
C PHE A 184 -2.32 -14.39 -3.50
N TRP A 185 -2.92 -13.79 -2.45
CA TRP A 185 -3.34 -12.40 -2.48
C TRP A 185 -2.15 -11.44 -2.59
N LEU A 186 -1.07 -11.65 -1.82
CA LEU A 186 0.16 -10.85 -1.93
C LEU A 186 0.81 -10.97 -3.31
N VAL A 187 0.85 -12.17 -3.88
CA VAL A 187 1.35 -12.39 -5.25
C VAL A 187 0.49 -11.64 -6.27
N GLY A 188 -0.84 -11.77 -6.18
CA GLY A 188 -1.75 -11.04 -7.04
C GLY A 188 -1.58 -9.52 -6.90
N THR A 189 -1.43 -9.04 -5.67
CA THR A 189 -1.18 -7.63 -5.34
C THR A 189 0.10 -7.13 -5.98
N ALA A 190 1.19 -7.90 -5.89
CA ALA A 190 2.48 -7.58 -6.50
C ALA A 190 2.36 -7.49 -8.03
N VAL A 191 1.75 -8.51 -8.65
CA VAL A 191 1.52 -8.56 -10.11
C VAL A 191 0.66 -7.39 -10.58
N GLY A 192 -0.51 -7.19 -9.95
CA GLY A 192 -1.43 -6.11 -10.27
C GLY A 192 -0.78 -4.73 -10.09
N SER A 193 0.00 -4.52 -9.04
CA SER A 193 0.69 -3.25 -8.81
C SER A 193 1.70 -2.94 -9.92
N LEU A 194 2.49 -3.92 -10.36
CA LEU A 194 3.49 -3.73 -11.41
C LEU A 194 2.83 -3.39 -12.75
N PHE A 195 1.82 -4.17 -13.14
CA PHE A 195 1.09 -3.92 -14.38
C PHE A 195 0.29 -2.63 -14.34
N GLY A 196 -0.34 -2.33 -13.21
CA GLY A 196 -1.13 -1.11 -13.01
C GLY A 196 -0.27 0.15 -13.09
N VAL A 197 0.86 0.20 -12.37
CA VAL A 197 1.80 1.34 -12.47
C VAL A 197 2.25 1.54 -13.91
N THR A 198 2.65 0.45 -14.58
CA THR A 198 3.13 0.51 -15.97
C THR A 198 2.04 1.02 -16.91
N ALA A 199 0.82 0.47 -16.84
CA ALA A 199 -0.32 0.90 -17.64
C ALA A 199 -0.69 2.37 -17.38
N GLY A 200 -0.77 2.79 -16.12
CA GLY A 200 -1.10 4.18 -15.78
C GLY A 200 -0.06 5.19 -16.26
N MET A 201 1.23 4.82 -16.26
CA MET A 201 2.27 5.65 -16.86
C MET A 201 2.12 5.79 -18.39
N HIS A 202 1.77 4.71 -19.08
CA HIS A 202 1.49 4.75 -20.52
C HIS A 202 0.28 5.63 -20.85
N VAL A 203 -0.82 5.47 -20.11
CA VAL A 203 -2.03 6.30 -20.26
C VAL A 203 -1.69 7.78 -20.02
N ARG A 204 -0.95 8.08 -18.95
CA ARG A 204 -0.55 9.45 -18.65
C ARG A 204 0.31 10.07 -19.75
N LYS A 205 1.23 9.30 -20.33
CA LYS A 205 2.06 9.73 -21.47
C LYS A 205 1.19 10.02 -22.70
N ALA A 206 0.15 9.24 -22.95
CA ALA A 206 -0.78 9.50 -24.06
C ALA A 206 -1.66 10.74 -23.84
N ILE A 207 -1.93 11.14 -22.59
CA ILE A 207 -2.74 12.32 -22.26
C ILE A 207 -1.93 13.62 -22.34
N HIS A 208 -0.64 13.59 -21.96
CA HIS A 208 0.19 14.80 -21.80
C HIS A 208 1.36 14.91 -22.79
N GLY A 209 1.57 13.90 -23.63
CA GLY A 209 2.63 13.87 -24.66
C GLY A 209 2.06 14.18 -26.02
#